data_AF-A0A352DP92-F1
#
_entry.id   AF-A0A352DP92-F1
#
_cell.length_a   1.000
_cell.length_b   1.000
_cell.length_c   1.000
_cell.angle_alpha   90.00
_cell.angle_beta   90.00
_cell.angle_gamma   90.00
#
_symmetry.space_group_name_H-M   'P 1'
#
loop_
_entity.id
_entity.type
_entity.pdbx_description
1 polymer ?
#
loop_
_entity_poly.entity_id
_entity_poly.type
_entity_poly.pdbx_seq_one_letter_code
_entity_poly.pdbx_strand_id
1 'polypeptide(L)'
;MFGKTKNEENKKGLFNRSLVKLLAAAFVLSSFAIIIVNNRDCAEKQKELDALEERISAYELENADIQRILDSDDLSPYMERIAVEERGYAYPDERRFYDKSRD
;
A
#
# COMPACT_ATOMS: atom_id res chain seq x y z
N MET A 1 -28.25 -74.01 -31.24
CA MET A 1 -27.64 -72.67 -31.22
C MET A 1 -28.75 -71.64 -31.22
N PHE A 2 -28.59 -70.53 -30.49
CA PHE A 2 -29.04 -69.16 -30.80
C PHE A 2 -29.21 -68.40 -29.48
N GLY A 3 -28.14 -67.68 -29.11
CA GLY A 3 -28.10 -66.83 -27.94
C GLY A 3 -28.93 -65.55 -28.14
N LYS A 4 -29.41 -65.01 -27.02
CA LYS A 4 -29.92 -63.63 -26.96
C LYS A 4 -29.05 -62.85 -25.99
N THR A 5 -28.20 -61.99 -26.54
CA THR A 5 -27.48 -60.96 -25.80
C THR A 5 -28.47 -59.86 -25.41
N LYS A 6 -28.53 -59.56 -24.11
CA LYS A 6 -29.32 -58.42 -23.59
C LYS A 6 -28.54 -57.14 -23.84
N ASN A 7 -29.20 -56.17 -24.45
CA ASN A 7 -28.67 -54.87 -24.83
C ASN A 7 -28.61 -53.97 -23.59
N GLU A 8 -27.41 -53.51 -23.20
CA GLU A 8 -27.25 -52.49 -22.15
C GLU A 8 -27.53 -51.10 -22.75
N GLU A 9 -28.61 -50.46 -22.28
CA GLU A 9 -28.95 -49.10 -22.67
C GLU A 9 -27.95 -48.08 -22.07
N ASN A 10 -27.16 -47.47 -22.95
CA ASN A 10 -26.25 -46.37 -22.63
C ASN A 10 -27.00 -45.09 -22.26
N LYS A 11 -27.31 -44.90 -20.97
CA LYS A 11 -27.89 -43.66 -20.41
C LYS A 11 -26.85 -42.56 -20.10
N LYS A 12 -25.69 -42.55 -20.80
CA LYS A 12 -24.55 -41.66 -20.49
C LYS A 12 -24.63 -40.25 -21.10
N GLY A 13 -25.62 -39.96 -21.95
CA GLY A 13 -25.69 -38.69 -22.71
C GLY A 13 -26.22 -37.48 -21.93
N LEU A 14 -27.21 -37.66 -21.05
CA LEU A 14 -27.85 -36.53 -20.35
C LEU A 14 -27.06 -36.07 -19.11
N PHE A 15 -26.49 -37.03 -18.37
CA PHE A 15 -25.70 -36.76 -17.17
C PHE A 15 -24.44 -35.96 -17.49
N ASN A 16 -23.75 -36.29 -18.59
CA ASN A 16 -22.59 -35.52 -19.06
C ASN A 16 -22.97 -34.09 -19.45
N ARG A 17 -24.15 -33.86 -20.05
CA ARG A 17 -24.59 -32.52 -20.45
C ARG A 17 -25.00 -31.64 -19.26
N SER A 18 -25.60 -32.23 -18.23
CA SER A 18 -25.91 -31.53 -16.97
C SER A 18 -24.64 -31.18 -16.21
N LEU A 19 -23.70 -32.11 -16.12
CA LEU A 19 -22.43 -31.94 -15.41
C LEU A 19 -21.54 -30.88 -16.07
N VAL A 20 -21.49 -30.84 -17.41
CA VAL A 20 -20.80 -29.78 -18.16
C VAL A 20 -21.42 -28.41 -17.94
N LYS A 21 -22.77 -28.30 -17.87
CA LYS A 21 -23.43 -27.03 -17.56
C LYS A 21 -23.16 -26.55 -16.13
N LEU A 22 -23.14 -27.47 -15.17
CA LEU A 22 -22.76 -27.18 -13.78
C LEU A 22 -21.31 -26.70 -13.68
N LEU A 23 -20.40 -27.37 -14.39
CA LEU A 23 -18.99 -26.98 -14.44
C LEU A 23 -18.82 -25.58 -15.05
N ALA A 24 -19.52 -25.29 -16.16
CA ALA A 24 -19.50 -23.98 -16.79
C ALA A 24 -20.06 -22.88 -15.86
N ALA A 25 -21.17 -23.15 -15.16
CA ALA A 25 -21.73 -22.22 -14.19
C ALA A 25 -20.77 -21.96 -13.02
N ALA A 26 -20.12 -23.00 -12.49
CA ALA A 26 -19.11 -22.86 -11.44
C ALA A 26 -17.90 -22.03 -11.90
N PHE A 27 -17.46 -22.20 -13.15
CA PHE A 27 -16.35 -21.45 -13.72
C PHE A 27 -16.67 -19.97 -13.92
N VAL A 28 -17.90 -19.65 -14.30
CA VAL A 28 -18.37 -18.26 -14.38
C VAL A 28 -18.37 -17.63 -12.99
N LEU A 29 -18.92 -18.31 -11.98
CA LEU A 29 -18.96 -17.81 -10.61
C LEU A 29 -17.56 -17.59 -10.01
N SER A 30 -16.61 -18.52 -10.25
CA SER A 30 -15.24 -18.36 -9.78
C SER A 30 -14.54 -17.17 -10.45
N SER A 31 -14.76 -16.97 -11.75
CA SER A 31 -14.22 -15.83 -12.50
C SER A 31 -14.76 -14.50 -11.97
N PHE A 32 -16.06 -14.42 -11.68
CA PHE A 32 -16.67 -13.24 -11.06
C PHE A 32 -16.09 -12.92 -9.68
N ALA A 33 -15.86 -13.94 -8.85
CA ALA A 33 -15.23 -13.76 -7.54
C ALA A 33 -13.81 -13.18 -7.65
N ILE A 34 -12.99 -13.69 -8.58
CA ILE A 34 -11.62 -13.22 -8.82
C ILE A 34 -11.60 -11.75 -9.26
N ILE A 35 -12.54 -11.34 -10.14
CA ILE A 35 -12.63 -9.94 -10.61
C ILE A 35 -12.95 -8.98 -9.45
N ILE A 36 -13.84 -9.37 -8.54
CA ILE A 36 -14.23 -8.53 -7.39
C ILE A 36 -13.05 -8.36 -6.42
N VAL A 37 -12.29 -9.43 -6.16
CA VAL A 37 -11.11 -9.38 -5.28
C VAL A 37 -9.99 -8.54 -5.89
N ASN A 38 -9.69 -8.71 -7.19
CA ASN A 38 -8.67 -7.91 -7.88
C ASN A 38 -8.96 -6.39 -7.82
N ASN A 39 -10.23 -5.99 -7.90
CA ASN A 39 -10.59 -4.57 -7.77
C ASN A 39 -10.29 -3.99 -6.38
N ARG A 40 -10.35 -4.81 -5.32
CA ARG A 40 -9.99 -4.38 -3.96
C ARG A 40 -8.48 -4.26 -3.78
N ASP A 41 -7.74 -5.23 -4.32
CA ASP A 41 -6.27 -5.22 -4.28
C ASP A 41 -5.68 -4.03 -5.07
N CYS A 42 -6.29 -3.65 -6.20
CA CYS A 42 -5.84 -2.50 -6.98
C CYS A 42 -5.99 -1.17 -6.20
N ALA A 43 -7.08 -0.99 -5.45
CA ALA A 43 -7.31 0.23 -4.68
C ALA A 43 -6.37 0.34 -3.46
N GLU A 44 -6.10 -0.79 -2.80
CA GLU A 44 -5.15 -0.83 -1.68
C GLU A 44 -3.72 -0.58 -2.15
N LYS A 45 -3.29 -1.25 -3.23
CA LYS A 45 -1.97 -1.02 -3.85
C LYS A 45 -1.81 0.40 -4.36
N GLN A 46 -2.85 1.01 -4.91
CA GLN A 46 -2.78 2.41 -5.33
C GLN A 46 -2.57 3.34 -4.13
N LYS A 47 -3.27 3.12 -3.02
CA LYS A 47 -3.05 3.90 -1.79
C LYS A 47 -1.65 3.72 -1.22
N GLU A 48 -1.11 2.49 -1.26
CA GLU A 48 0.27 2.23 -0.85
C GLU A 48 1.28 2.94 -1.76
N LEU A 49 1.03 2.96 -3.07
CA LEU A 49 1.85 3.70 -4.04
C LEU A 49 1.78 5.21 -3.79
N ASP A 50 0.59 5.78 -3.63
CA ASP A 50 0.40 7.21 -3.36
C ASP A 50 1.09 7.61 -2.05
N ALA A 51 0.95 6.80 -1.00
CA ALA A 51 1.63 7.03 0.27
C ALA A 51 3.15 6.89 0.18
N LEU A 52 3.66 5.99 -0.68
CA LEU A 52 5.09 5.83 -0.91
C LEU A 52 5.65 7.02 -1.70
N GLU A 53 4.92 7.49 -2.71
CA GLU A 53 5.29 8.65 -3.52
C GLU A 53 5.31 9.93 -2.68
N GLU A 54 4.33 10.11 -1.79
CA GLU A 54 4.32 11.21 -0.82
C GLU A 54 5.59 11.18 0.05
N ARG A 55 5.97 10.00 0.56
CA ARG A 55 7.21 9.85 1.34
C ARG A 55 8.45 10.16 0.52
N ILE A 56 8.54 9.68 -0.71
CA ILE A 56 9.67 9.97 -1.61
C ILE A 56 9.76 11.48 -1.82
N SER A 57 8.65 12.15 -2.13
CA SER A 57 8.64 13.60 -2.35
C SER A 57 9.08 14.39 -1.11
N ALA A 58 8.67 13.94 0.09
CA ALA A 58 9.08 14.55 1.35
C ALA A 58 10.60 14.39 1.58
N TYR A 59 11.14 13.19 1.34
CA TYR A 59 12.58 12.94 1.45
C TYR A 59 13.40 13.69 0.40
N GLU A 60 12.91 13.79 -0.84
CA GLU A 60 13.58 14.57 -1.88
C GLU A 60 13.63 16.07 -1.53
N LEU A 61 12.53 16.62 -0.99
CA LEU A 61 12.48 18.00 -0.54
C LEU A 61 13.44 18.25 0.63
N GLU A 62 13.45 17.37 1.64
CA GLU A 62 14.35 17.45 2.78
C GLU A 62 15.82 17.35 2.33
N ASN A 63 16.14 16.39 1.46
CA ASN A 63 17.49 16.22 0.93
C ASN A 63 17.95 17.42 0.11
N ALA A 64 17.05 18.01 -0.69
CA ALA A 64 17.35 19.22 -1.46
C ALA A 64 17.63 20.41 -0.53
N ASP A 65 16.88 20.54 0.58
CA ASP A 65 17.12 21.60 1.55
C ASP A 65 18.43 21.41 2.31
N ILE A 66 18.76 20.18 2.70
CA ILE A 66 20.05 19.84 3.31
C ILE A 66 21.20 20.17 2.36
N GLN A 67 21.10 19.79 1.08
CA GLN A 67 22.11 20.12 0.08
C GLN A 67 22.26 21.62 -0.11
N ARG A 68 21.15 22.37 -0.17
CA ARG A 68 21.17 23.83 -0.25
C ARG A 68 21.91 24.46 0.93
N ILE A 69 21.71 23.95 2.14
CA ILE A 69 22.41 24.42 3.34
C ILE A 69 23.91 24.07 3.26
N LEU A 70 24.24 22.85 2.83
CA LEU A 70 25.62 22.40 2.69
C LEU A 70 26.40 23.17 1.61
N ASP A 71 25.74 23.49 0.51
CA ASP A 71 26.32 24.25 -0.61
C ASP A 71 26.36 25.76 -0.33
N SER A 72 25.68 26.23 0.72
CA SER A 72 25.74 27.62 1.13
C SER A 72 27.05 27.92 1.86
N ASP A 73 27.69 29.04 1.53
CA ASP A 73 28.91 29.49 2.21
C ASP A 73 28.65 29.91 3.68
N ASP A 74 27.38 30.07 4.08
CA ASP A 74 26.97 30.52 5.41
C ASP A 74 26.09 29.48 6.14
N LEU A 75 26.76 28.67 6.97
CA LEU A 75 26.12 27.66 7.82
C LEU A 75 25.58 28.24 9.15
N SER A 76 25.84 29.51 9.45
CA SER A 76 25.45 30.17 10.71
C SER A 76 23.98 30.00 11.08
N PRO A 77 22.99 30.22 10.17
CA PRO A 77 21.58 30.07 10.51
C PRO A 77 21.19 28.62 10.84
N TYR A 78 21.82 27.64 10.20
CA TYR A 78 21.61 26.22 10.52
C TYR A 78 22.12 25.90 11.93
N MET A 79 23.34 26.35 12.24
CA MET A 79 23.97 26.14 13.54
C MET A 79 23.21 26.85 14.67
N GLU A 80 22.72 28.07 14.42
CA GLU A 80 21.90 28.83 15.36
C GLU A 80 20.62 28.09 15.72
N ARG A 81 19.89 27.59 14.72
CA ARG A 81 18.67 26.82 14.94
C ARG A 81 18.92 25.61 15.84
N ILE A 82 19.95 24.80 15.53
CA ILE A 82 20.31 23.63 16.36
C ILE A 82 20.72 24.04 17.77
N ALA A 83 21.49 25.14 17.90
CA ALA A 83 21.91 25.67 19.19
C ALA A 83 20.72 26.05 20.07
N VAL A 84 19.71 26.70 19.51
CA VAL A 84 18.52 27.14 20.26
C VAL A 84 17.53 25.99 20.50
N GLU A 85 17.19 25.22 19.47
CA GLU A 85 16.12 24.21 19.52
C GLU A 85 16.55 22.93 20.26
N GLU A 86 17.73 22.39 19.95
CA GLU A 86 18.17 21.11 20.51
C GLU A 86 19.02 21.27 21.76
N ARG A 87 19.86 22.32 21.79
CA ARG A 87 20.83 22.53 22.86
C ARG A 87 20.37 23.55 23.90
N GLY A 88 19.26 24.24 23.64
CA GLY A 88 18.71 25.24 24.54
C GLY A 88 19.65 26.41 24.81
N TYR A 89 20.63 26.63 23.93
CA TYR A 89 21.49 27.80 24.02
C TYR A 89 20.66 29.07 23.80
N ALA A 90 21.04 30.11 24.51
CA ALA A 90 20.47 31.44 24.40
C ALA A 90 21.60 32.39 24.02
N TYR A 91 21.25 33.54 23.44
CA TYR A 91 22.28 34.55 23.22
C TYR A 91 22.87 35.02 24.56
N PRO A 92 24.15 35.39 24.61
CA PRO A 92 24.80 35.82 25.85
C PRO A 92 24.09 36.97 26.58
N ASP A 93 23.32 37.77 25.85
CA ASP A 93 22.54 38.91 26.30
C ASP A 93 21.02 38.67 26.38
N GLU A 94 20.55 37.46 26.04
CA GLU A 94 19.13 37.10 26.08
C GLU A 94 18.67 36.79 27.51
N ARG A 95 17.56 37.42 27.92
CA ARG A 95 16.88 37.09 29.19
C ARG A 95 15.62 36.27 28.90
N ARG A 96 15.63 35.02 29.33
CA ARG A 96 14.47 34.11 29.27
C ARG A 96 13.75 34.06 30.62
N PHE A 97 12.44 34.30 30.61
CA PHE A 97 11.59 34.18 31.78
C PHE A 97 10.80 32.87 31.70
N TYR A 98 10.94 32.01 32.70
CA TYR A 98 10.15 30.79 32.83
C TYR A 98 9.07 31.00 33.89
N ASP A 99 7.84 30.60 33.59
CA ASP A 99 6.77 30.63 34.57
C ASP A 99 7.03 29.58 35.66
N LYS A 100 7.19 30.06 36.91
CA LYS A 100 7.43 29.23 38.10
C LYS A 100 6.19 29.08 38.98
N SER A 101 5.02 29.56 38.55
CA SER A 101 3.80 29.54 39.37
C SER A 101 3.13 28.16 39.51
N ARG A 102 3.78 27.08 39.04
CA ARG A 102 3.24 25.71 39.02
C ARG A 102 4.09 24.68 39.80
N ASP A 103 5.08 25.13 40.57
CA ASP A 103 5.81 24.31 41.57
C ASP A 103 5.30 24.58 43.00
#